data_AF-A0A3D1IQ41-F1
#
_entry.id   AF-A0A3D1IQ41-F1
#
_cell.length_a   1.000
_cell.length_b   1.000
_cell.length_c   1.000
_cell.angle_alpha   90.00
_cell.angle_beta   90.00
_cell.angle_gamma   90.00
#
_symmetry.space_group_name_H-M   'P 1'
#
loop_
_entity.id
_entity.type
_entity.pdbx_description
1 polymer ?
#
loop_
_entity_poly.entity_id
_entity_poly.type
_entity_poly.pdbx_seq_one_letter_code
_entity_poly.pdbx_strand_id
1 'polypeptide(L)'
;MMCHGQTLQDGGVDLRTKSSMLASKAIVPGKPEDSPMIQRILSRACPPDKNISMAGIERMGDRELQTLRDWIAAGAPEVEQVLKPQQVDPEAREHWAFQPPKRGETPRVKAVDRVVNPVDAFLLAKLEAKGLSYSV
;
A
#
# COMPACT_ATOMS: atom_id res chain seq x y z
N MET A 1 -4.05 5.23 -6.07
CA MET A 1 -4.74 6.40 -5.51
C MET A 1 -6.16 5.96 -5.19
N MET A 2 -6.55 5.97 -3.91
CA MET A 2 -7.91 5.57 -3.48
C MET A 2 -8.76 6.84 -3.34
N CYS A 3 -9.70 7.07 -4.25
CA CYS A 3 -10.58 8.25 -4.23
C CYS A 3 -11.82 8.09 -3.32
N HIS A 4 -12.14 6.86 -2.91
CA HIS A 4 -13.33 6.52 -2.11
C HIS A 4 -12.94 5.67 -0.89
N GLY A 5 -12.19 6.27 0.04
CA GLY A 5 -11.64 5.61 1.23
C GLY A 5 -11.66 6.48 2.49
N GLN A 6 -10.75 6.22 3.43
CA GLN A 6 -10.76 6.88 4.74
C GLN A 6 -10.45 8.37 4.66
N THR A 7 -9.47 8.71 3.81
CA THR A 7 -8.87 10.04 3.75
C THR A 7 -9.45 10.88 2.62
N LEU A 8 -9.70 10.26 1.46
CA LEU A 8 -10.33 10.88 0.30
C LEU A 8 -11.69 10.23 0.06
N GLN A 9 -12.74 11.05 -0.02
CA GLN A 9 -14.12 10.62 -0.21
C GLN A 9 -14.74 11.44 -1.34
N ASP A 10 -14.22 11.29 -2.56
CA ASP A 10 -14.71 12.01 -3.71
C ASP A 10 -16.22 11.72 -3.90
N GLY A 11 -17.02 12.77 -4.07
CA GLY A 11 -18.48 12.65 -4.13
C GLY A 11 -19.14 12.25 -2.79
N GLY A 12 -18.43 12.33 -1.67
CA GLY A 12 -18.93 11.97 -0.33
C GLY A 12 -19.08 10.46 -0.12
N VAL A 13 -18.32 9.64 -0.86
CA VAL A 13 -18.47 8.18 -0.87
C VAL A 13 -17.25 7.48 -0.26
N ASP A 14 -17.50 6.51 0.61
CA ASP A 14 -16.51 5.57 1.15
C ASP A 14 -16.96 4.13 0.85
N LEU A 15 -16.14 3.40 0.08
CA LEU A 15 -16.43 2.05 -0.42
C LEU A 15 -15.66 0.95 0.34
N ARG A 16 -15.07 1.25 1.50
CA ARG A 16 -14.22 0.26 2.21
C ARG A 16 -15.01 -0.82 2.95
N THR A 17 -16.19 -0.49 3.47
CA THR A 17 -17.03 -1.41 4.25
C THR A 17 -18.48 -1.30 3.81
N LYS A 18 -19.29 -2.34 4.02
CA LYS A 18 -20.74 -2.26 3.74
C LYS A 18 -21.38 -1.13 4.54
N SER A 19 -21.01 -0.97 5.81
CA SER A 19 -21.50 0.10 6.67
C SER A 19 -21.22 1.50 6.07
N SER A 20 -20.02 1.74 5.55
CA SER A 20 -19.66 2.99 4.86
C SER A 20 -20.41 3.16 3.54
N MET A 21 -20.59 2.09 2.76
CA MET A 21 -21.37 2.12 1.52
C MET A 21 -22.84 2.46 1.77
N LEU A 22 -23.44 1.94 2.85
CA LEU A 22 -24.81 2.26 3.24
C LEU A 22 -24.93 3.69 3.76
N ALA A 23 -24.00 4.13 4.61
CA ALA A 23 -23.98 5.50 5.14
C ALA A 23 -23.85 6.56 4.03
N SER A 24 -23.00 6.29 3.03
CA SER A 24 -22.83 7.14 1.84
C SER A 24 -23.88 6.92 0.75
N LYS A 25 -24.86 6.02 0.97
CA LYS A 25 -25.90 5.66 0.00
C LYS A 25 -25.35 5.21 -1.35
N ALA A 26 -24.17 4.59 -1.36
CA ALA A 26 -23.52 4.08 -2.57
C ALA A 26 -24.27 2.88 -3.17
N ILE A 27 -24.96 2.10 -2.34
CA ILE A 27 -25.71 0.91 -2.72
C ILE A 27 -27.11 0.91 -2.11
N VAL A 28 -28.02 0.23 -2.80
CA VAL A 28 -29.34 -0.15 -2.30
C VAL A 28 -29.40 -1.67 -2.29
N PRO A 29 -29.25 -2.33 -1.12
CA PRO A 29 -29.29 -3.80 -1.03
C PRO A 29 -30.54 -4.39 -1.67
N GLY A 30 -30.35 -5.43 -2.49
CA GLY A 30 -31.41 -6.08 -3.25
C GLY A 30 -31.82 -5.36 -4.54
N LYS A 31 -31.30 -4.14 -4.79
CA LYS A 31 -31.68 -3.32 -5.95
C LYS A 31 -30.44 -2.79 -6.69
N PRO A 32 -29.80 -3.63 -7.54
CA PRO A 32 -28.59 -3.24 -8.27
C PRO A 32 -28.81 -2.04 -9.20
N GLU A 33 -29.94 -1.97 -9.92
CA GLU A 33 -30.22 -0.85 -10.84
C GLU A 33 -30.49 0.48 -10.13
N ASP A 34 -31.01 0.42 -8.90
CA ASP A 34 -31.27 1.61 -8.07
C ASP A 34 -30.03 2.04 -7.28
N SER A 35 -28.92 1.30 -7.37
CA SER A 35 -27.70 1.58 -6.62
C SER A 35 -26.84 2.63 -7.34
N PRO A 36 -26.56 3.80 -6.71
CA PRO A 36 -25.81 4.88 -7.35
C PRO A 36 -24.42 4.47 -7.85
N MET A 37 -23.73 3.56 -7.15
CA MET A 37 -22.45 3.02 -7.60
C MET A 37 -22.53 2.34 -8.97
N ILE A 38 -23.57 1.52 -9.21
CA ILE A 38 -23.77 0.84 -10.50
C ILE A 38 -24.08 1.86 -11.61
N GLN A 39 -24.98 2.81 -11.33
CA GLN A 39 -25.33 3.88 -12.26
C GLN A 39 -24.10 4.71 -12.63
N ARG A 40 -23.22 4.98 -11.65
CA ARG A 40 -21.97 5.71 -11.87
C ARG A 40 -20.99 4.96 -12.76
N ILE A 41 -20.80 3.66 -12.52
CA ILE A 41 -19.97 2.79 -13.36
C ILE A 41 -20.48 2.79 -14.81
N LEU A 42 -21.80 2.62 -14.99
CA LEU A 42 -22.44 2.62 -16.31
C LEU A 42 -22.37 3.96 -17.03
N SER A 43 -22.51 5.08 -16.31
CA SER A 43 -22.51 6.43 -16.91
C SER A 43 -21.20 6.78 -17.61
N ARG A 44 -20.08 6.16 -17.18
CA ARG A 44 -18.71 6.45 -17.64
C ARG A 44 -18.33 7.94 -17.57
N ALA A 45 -19.07 8.72 -16.77
CA ALA A 45 -18.96 10.18 -16.74
C ALA A 45 -17.77 10.69 -15.91
N CYS A 46 -17.25 9.88 -14.97
CA CYS A 46 -16.15 10.29 -14.10
C CYS A 46 -15.12 9.17 -13.90
N PRO A 47 -13.86 9.36 -14.31
CA PRO A 47 -13.46 10.34 -15.32
C PRO A 47 -14.08 9.98 -16.69
N PRO A 48 -14.27 10.91 -17.63
CA PRO A 48 -14.69 10.59 -19.01
C PRO A 48 -13.70 9.65 -19.69
N ASP A 49 -14.14 8.86 -20.67
CA ASP A 49 -13.30 7.84 -21.34
C ASP A 49 -11.97 8.39 -21.88
N LYS A 50 -12.00 9.59 -22.46
CA LYS A 50 -10.79 10.29 -22.95
C LYS A 50 -9.73 10.58 -21.87
N ASN A 51 -10.12 10.58 -20.59
CA ASN A 51 -9.26 10.92 -19.46
C ASN A 51 -8.85 9.68 -18.64
N ILE A 52 -9.28 8.47 -19.03
CA ILE A 52 -9.04 7.24 -18.26
C ILE A 52 -7.55 6.96 -18.06
N SER A 53 -6.76 7.06 -19.14
CA SER A 53 -5.32 6.83 -19.07
C SER A 53 -4.59 7.86 -18.20
N MET A 54 -5.02 9.13 -18.22
CA MET A 54 -4.44 10.18 -17.37
C MET A 54 -4.76 9.98 -15.89
N ALA A 55 -5.93 9.42 -15.59
CA ALA A 55 -6.32 9.09 -14.22
C ALA A 55 -5.63 7.82 -13.69
N GLY A 56 -4.91 7.06 -14.55
CA GLY A 56 -4.22 5.84 -14.15
C GLY A 56 -5.17 4.74 -13.67
N ILE A 57 -6.38 4.67 -14.25
CA ILE A 57 -7.38 3.65 -13.92
C ILE A 57 -7.79 2.88 -15.18
N GLU A 58 -8.40 1.71 -15.00
CA GLU A 58 -9.05 0.94 -16.07
C GLU A 58 -10.57 0.90 -15.83
N ARG A 59 -11.34 0.66 -16.90
CA ARG A 59 -12.79 0.46 -16.78
C ARG A 59 -13.07 -0.94 -16.25
N MET A 60 -14.01 -1.01 -15.31
CA MET A 60 -14.56 -2.29 -14.85
C MET A 60 -15.10 -3.08 -16.04
N GLY A 61 -14.67 -4.33 -16.18
CA GLY A 61 -15.16 -5.22 -17.23
C GLY A 61 -16.56 -5.75 -16.93
N ASP A 62 -17.23 -6.27 -17.96
CA ASP A 62 -18.63 -6.75 -17.84
C ASP A 62 -18.78 -7.86 -16.78
N ARG A 63 -17.79 -8.76 -16.67
CA ARG A 63 -17.79 -9.84 -15.67
C ARG A 63 -17.71 -9.31 -14.24
N GLU A 64 -16.88 -8.29 -14.01
CA GLU A 64 -16.73 -7.68 -12.69
C GLU A 64 -18.00 -6.90 -12.33
N LEU A 65 -18.57 -6.16 -13.29
CA LEU A 65 -19.84 -5.47 -13.12
C LEU A 65 -20.97 -6.44 -12.79
N GLN A 66 -21.04 -7.59 -13.49
CA GLN A 66 -22.03 -8.62 -13.20
C GLN A 66 -21.87 -9.18 -11.79
N THR A 67 -20.63 -9.47 -11.37
CA THR A 67 -20.34 -9.95 -10.01
C THR A 67 -20.81 -8.94 -8.96
N LEU A 68 -20.59 -7.66 -9.20
CA LEU A 68 -21.03 -6.58 -8.31
C LEU A 68 -22.56 -6.47 -8.26
N ARG A 69 -23.23 -6.59 -9.41
CA ARG A 69 -24.71 -6.61 -9.49
C ARG A 69 -25.29 -7.77 -8.71
N ASP A 70 -24.74 -8.97 -8.88
CA ASP A 70 -25.20 -10.18 -8.20
C ASP A 70 -25.01 -10.06 -6.69
N TRP A 71 -23.87 -9.51 -6.25
CA TRP A 71 -23.61 -9.24 -4.84
C TRP A 71 -24.62 -8.25 -4.24
N ILE A 72 -24.93 -7.15 -4.93
CA ILE A 72 -25.96 -6.20 -4.48
C ILE A 72 -27.35 -6.86 -4.47
N ALA A 73 -27.69 -7.61 -5.52
CA ALA A 73 -28.97 -8.32 -5.64
C ALA A 73 -29.18 -9.34 -4.50
N ALA A 74 -28.10 -9.99 -4.04
CA ALA A 74 -28.10 -10.87 -2.88
C ALA A 74 -28.21 -10.13 -1.52
N GLY A 75 -28.41 -8.81 -1.52
CA GLY A 75 -28.51 -7.99 -0.30
C GLY A 75 -27.16 -7.50 0.23
N ALA A 76 -26.14 -7.48 -0.63
CA ALA A 76 -24.77 -7.10 -0.27
C ALA A 76 -24.26 -7.87 0.96
N PRO A 77 -24.28 -9.22 0.95
CA PRO A 77 -23.90 -10.00 2.12
C PRO A 77 -22.45 -9.71 2.51
N GLU A 78 -22.21 -9.51 3.81
CA GLU A 78 -20.86 -9.48 4.37
C GLU A 78 -20.46 -10.89 4.75
N VAL A 79 -19.27 -11.29 4.32
CA VAL A 79 -18.64 -12.52 4.79
C VAL A 79 -17.68 -12.12 5.89
N GLU A 80 -17.83 -12.71 7.07
CA GLU A 80 -16.84 -12.58 8.12
C GLU A 80 -15.54 -13.19 7.59
N GLN A 81 -14.55 -12.33 7.34
CA GLN A 81 -13.25 -12.80 6.90
C GLN A 81 -12.51 -13.34 8.12
N VAL A 82 -12.55 -14.66 8.29
CA VAL A 82 -11.63 -15.35 9.18
C VAL A 82 -10.26 -15.35 8.51
N LEU A 83 -9.52 -14.26 8.71
CA LEU A 83 -8.13 -14.17 8.30
C LEU A 83 -7.36 -15.19 9.13
N LYS A 84 -6.94 -16.29 8.48
CA LYS A 84 -5.96 -17.18 9.10
C LYS A 84 -4.72 -16.34 9.40
N PRO A 85 -4.17 -16.41 10.62
CA PRO A 85 -2.89 -15.77 10.90
C PRO A 85 -1.90 -16.20 9.84
N GLN A 86 -1.35 -15.23 9.11
CA GLN A 86 -0.30 -15.56 8.15
C GLN A 86 0.86 -16.12 8.98
N GLN A 87 1.20 -17.39 8.73
CA GLN A 87 2.34 -18.02 9.38
C GLN A 87 3.58 -17.28 8.89
N VAL A 88 4.11 -16.41 9.75
CA VAL A 88 5.43 -15.82 9.56
C VAL A 88 6.42 -16.88 9.96
N ASP A 89 7.22 -17.31 8.99
CA ASP A 89 8.37 -18.18 9.18
C ASP A 89 9.21 -17.68 10.37
N PRO A 90 9.47 -18.49 11.41
CA PRO A 90 10.27 -18.07 12.55
C PRO A 90 11.60 -17.44 12.13
N GLU A 91 12.24 -17.99 11.10
CA GLU A 91 13.49 -17.55 10.51
C GLU A 91 13.36 -16.19 9.81
N ALA A 92 12.20 -15.89 9.22
CA ALA A 92 11.95 -14.56 8.64
C ALA A 92 12.01 -13.46 9.71
N ARG A 93 11.72 -13.77 10.99
CA ARG A 93 11.89 -12.80 12.08
C ARG A 93 13.37 -12.49 12.36
N GLU A 94 14.29 -13.37 12.00
CA GLU A 94 15.73 -13.19 12.20
C GLU A 94 16.38 -12.29 11.13
N HIS A 95 15.67 -11.99 10.05
CA HIS A 95 16.19 -11.11 9.01
C HIS A 95 16.53 -9.73 9.59
N TRP A 96 17.70 -9.20 9.23
CA TRP A 96 18.29 -7.99 9.83
C TRP A 96 17.35 -6.78 9.85
N ALA A 97 16.45 -6.66 8.87
CA ALA A 97 15.48 -5.56 8.77
C ALA A 97 14.38 -5.59 9.84
N PHE A 98 14.14 -6.74 10.46
CA PHE A 98 13.16 -6.92 11.54
C PHE A 98 13.79 -7.00 12.94
N GLN A 99 15.12 -6.83 13.01
CA GLN A 99 15.86 -6.78 14.26
C GLN A 99 16.06 -5.33 14.69
N PRO A 100 15.97 -5.00 15.99
CA PRO A 100 16.31 -3.67 16.48
C PRO A 100 17.74 -3.30 16.09
N PRO A 101 17.99 -2.11 15.50
CA PRO A 101 19.33 -1.71 15.12
C PRO A 101 20.22 -1.58 16.36
N LYS A 102 21.33 -2.31 16.37
CA LYS A 102 22.34 -2.24 17.44
C LYS A 102 23.41 -1.23 17.04
N ARG A 103 23.70 -0.27 17.92
CA ARG A 103 24.79 0.69 17.71
C ARG A 103 26.12 -0.06 17.86
N GLY A 104 26.83 -0.24 16.74
CA GLY A 104 28.19 -0.76 16.74
C GLY A 104 29.20 0.25 17.28
N GLU A 105 30.31 -0.24 17.82
CA GLU A 105 31.45 0.60 18.18
C GLU A 105 32.18 1.07 16.93
N THR A 106 32.61 2.34 16.94
CA THR A 106 33.45 2.89 15.87
C THR A 106 34.86 2.27 15.93
N PRO A 107 35.39 1.73 14.83
CA PRO A 107 36.73 1.13 14.82
C PRO A 107 37.81 2.15 15.17
N ARG A 108 38.87 1.68 15.86
CA ARG A 108 40.08 2.46 16.05
C ARG A 108 40.98 2.31 14.84
N VAL A 109 41.42 3.43 14.28
CA VAL A 109 42.27 3.49 13.08
C VAL A 109 43.54 4.29 13.39
N LYS A 110 44.61 4.09 12.62
CA LYS A 110 45.87 4.82 12.77
C LYS A 110 45.75 6.25 12.21
N ALA A 111 45.08 6.42 11.07
CA ALA A 111 44.87 7.70 10.42
C ALA A 111 43.69 8.49 11.02
N VAL A 112 43.76 8.78 12.33
CA VAL A 112 42.69 9.47 13.08
C VAL A 112 42.43 10.88 12.52
N ASP A 113 43.46 11.53 12.00
CA ASP A 113 43.41 12.85 11.34
C ASP A 113 42.53 12.87 10.09
N ARG A 114 42.26 11.71 9.49
CA ARG A 114 41.42 11.54 8.29
C ARG A 114 39.98 11.14 8.59
N VAL A 115 39.61 11.01 9.86
CA VAL A 115 38.25 10.66 10.30
C VAL A 115 37.45 11.94 10.50
N VAL A 116 36.62 12.31 9.52
CA VAL A 116 35.72 13.48 9.63
C VAL A 116 34.41 13.08 10.32
N ASN A 117 33.95 11.84 10.07
CA ASN A 117 32.78 11.26 10.72
C ASN A 117 33.02 9.77 11.03
N PRO A 118 32.18 9.12 11.88
CA PRO A 118 32.38 7.72 12.26
C PRO A 118 32.42 6.72 11.09
N VAL A 119 31.79 7.01 9.95
CA VAL A 119 31.82 6.13 8.76
C VAL A 119 33.24 6.03 8.20
N ASP A 120 34.02 7.11 8.27
CA ASP A 120 35.40 7.14 7.78
C ASP A 120 36.28 6.15 8.55
N ALA A 121 36.05 5.98 9.85
CA ALA A 121 36.77 5.02 10.66
C ALA A 121 36.48 3.56 10.23
N PHE A 122 35.26 3.25 9.78
CA PHE A 122 34.95 1.92 9.24
C PHE A 122 35.65 1.65 7.91
N LEU A 123 35.72 2.66 7.04
CA LEU A 123 36.42 2.57 5.76
C LEU A 123 37.93 2.47 5.95
N LEU A 124 38.52 3.35 6.77
CA LEU A 124 39.94 3.35 7.09
C LEU A 124 40.37 2.05 7.77
N ALA A 125 39.57 1.46 8.66
CA ALA A 125 39.89 0.17 9.27
C ALA A 125 40.08 -0.95 8.22
N LYS A 126 39.25 -0.96 7.16
CA LYS A 126 39.38 -1.93 6.06
C LYS A 126 40.55 -1.62 5.13
N LEU A 127 40.88 -0.35 4.91
CA LEU A 127 42.02 0.07 4.09
C LEU A 127 43.35 -0.19 4.78
N GLU A 128 43.48 0.17 6.07
CA GLU A 128 44.69 -0.04 6.87
C GLU A 128 45.02 -1.52 7.02
N ALA A 129 44.00 -2.38 7.14
CA ALA A 129 44.18 -3.84 7.14
C ALA A 129 44.78 -4.38 5.82
N LYS A 130 44.69 -3.61 4.73
CA LYS A 130 45.31 -3.91 3.43
C LYS A 130 46.55 -3.06 3.15
N GLY A 131 47.04 -2.28 4.12
CA GLY A 131 48.17 -1.36 3.93
C GLY A 131 47.85 -0.14 3.05
N LEU A 132 46.58 0.21 2.88
CA LEU A 132 46.11 1.34 2.09
C LEU A 132 45.65 2.50 2.98
N SER A 133 45.53 3.69 2.39
CA SER A 133 44.90 4.88 2.99
C SER A 133 44.09 5.62 1.91
N TYR A 134 43.34 6.64 2.30
CA TYR A 134 42.68 7.52 1.33
C TYR A 134 43.72 8.17 0.42
N SER A 135 43.35 8.36 -0.85
CA SER A 135 44.13 9.22 -1.73
C SER A 135 44.18 10.63 -1.15
N VAL A 136 45.35 11.25 -1.28
CA VAL A 136 45.56 12.67 -0.97
C VAL A 136 45.01 13.53 -2.10
#